data_AF-A0A822DU37-F1
#
_entry.id   AF-A0A822DU37-F1
#
_cell.length_a   1.000
_cell.length_b   1.000
_cell.length_c   1.000
_cell.angle_alpha   90.00
_cell.angle_beta   90.00
_cell.angle_gamma   90.00
#
_symmetry.space_group_name_H-M   'P 1'
#
loop_
_entity.id
_entity.type
_entity.pdbx_description
1 polymer ?
#
loop_
_entity_poly.entity_id
_entity_poly.type
_entity_poly.pdbx_seq_one_letter_code
_entity_poly.pdbx_strand_id
1 'polypeptide(L)'
;MDRSVEAMQRQRIATRLFVILLTGSLLVLLLFTSISKQTNSVTYHQPSYTTYERLQSEYPDTLNCLCSEITQSYSSFVSLHPLFHPICSSVFVTDFWFTQLQYEDPNSQALPINDWRIAALGYFQALAALCQLANSTVNDALRRFGDRSFVSSRLLTNALLQEEFDSTVNEFIYNTKTEFERALNIINLLNQVDQYFSGSITNGYLRISNLTNDGHIEIKFKFNGPSPPSQLDEPCLCAFRPDCQWPMVTYQNGTKIIPGF
;
A
#
# COMPACT_ATOMS: atom_id res chain seq x y z
N MET A 1 -2.69 -101.81 13.39
CA MET A 1 -2.24 -101.64 11.98
C MET A 1 -2.75 -100.31 11.38
N ASP A 2 -3.92 -99.81 11.82
CA ASP A 2 -4.52 -98.52 11.41
C ASP A 2 -3.65 -97.26 11.61
N ARG A 3 -2.99 -97.10 12.77
CA ARG A 3 -2.25 -95.86 13.10
C ARG A 3 -1.11 -95.51 12.12
N SER A 4 -0.54 -96.51 11.43
CA SER A 4 0.55 -96.30 10.47
C SER A 4 0.06 -95.76 9.12
N VAL A 5 -1.16 -96.12 8.72
CA VAL A 5 -1.78 -95.69 7.46
C VAL A 5 -2.30 -94.27 7.60
N GLU A 6 -2.90 -93.93 8.74
CA GLU A 6 -3.31 -92.56 9.07
C GLU A 6 -2.13 -91.58 9.11
N ALA A 7 -0.98 -92.01 9.65
CA ALA A 7 0.24 -91.20 9.68
C ALA A 7 0.78 -90.93 8.26
N MET A 8 0.80 -91.95 7.39
CA MET A 8 1.21 -91.77 5.99
C MET A 8 0.26 -90.90 5.18
N GLN A 9 -1.05 -90.95 5.45
CA GLN A 9 -2.04 -90.07 4.81
C GLN A 9 -1.88 -88.62 5.27
N ARG A 10 -1.69 -88.37 6.57
CA ARG A 10 -1.42 -87.02 7.10
C ARG A 10 -0.14 -86.43 6.53
N GLN A 11 0.92 -87.22 6.38
CA GLN A 11 2.14 -86.78 5.70
C GLN A 11 1.86 -86.38 4.25
N ARG A 12 1.18 -87.21 3.45
CA ARG A 12 0.86 -86.88 2.05
C ARG A 12 0.01 -85.61 1.92
N ILE A 13 -0.96 -85.42 2.81
CA ILE A 13 -1.81 -84.22 2.81
C ILE A 13 -0.97 -83.00 3.20
N ALA A 14 -0.17 -83.08 4.25
CA ALA A 14 0.71 -81.99 4.69
C ALA A 14 1.72 -81.62 3.60
N THR A 15 2.32 -82.59 2.90
CA THR A 15 3.25 -82.32 1.79
C THR A 15 2.54 -81.66 0.61
N ARG A 16 1.32 -82.11 0.25
CA ARG A 16 0.54 -81.48 -0.82
C ARG A 16 0.17 -80.03 -0.46
N LEU A 17 -0.24 -79.79 0.78
CA LEU A 17 -0.56 -78.45 1.29
C LEU A 17 0.68 -77.55 1.29
N PHE A 18 1.82 -78.07 1.74
CA PHE A 18 3.10 -77.36 1.71
C PHE A 18 3.52 -77.00 0.28
N VAL A 19 3.43 -77.93 -0.67
CA VAL A 19 3.78 -77.67 -2.08
C VAL A 19 2.84 -76.63 -2.69
N ILE A 20 1.53 -76.67 -2.41
CA ILE A 20 0.56 -75.67 -2.90
C ILE A 20 0.86 -74.28 -2.30
N LEU A 21 1.14 -74.19 -1.01
CA LEU A 21 1.47 -72.92 -0.36
C LEU A 21 2.81 -72.36 -0.83
N LEU A 22 3.82 -73.22 -1.00
CA LEU A 22 5.14 -72.84 -1.51
C LEU A 22 5.04 -72.34 -2.95
N THR A 23 4.36 -73.07 -3.82
CA THR A 23 4.14 -72.65 -5.21
C THR A 23 3.31 -71.37 -5.28
N GLY A 24 2.24 -71.24 -4.49
CA GLY A 24 1.43 -70.03 -4.41
C GLY A 24 2.23 -68.80 -3.95
N SER A 25 3.04 -68.93 -2.89
CA SER A 25 3.88 -67.82 -2.39
C SER A 25 4.97 -67.40 -3.39
N LEU A 26 5.60 -68.34 -4.08
CA LEU A 26 6.56 -68.05 -5.16
C LEU A 26 5.90 -67.32 -6.33
N LEU A 27 4.67 -67.70 -6.67
CA LEU A 27 3.90 -67.08 -7.76
C LEU A 27 3.50 -65.64 -7.40
N VAL A 28 3.08 -65.40 -6.17
CA VAL A 28 2.81 -64.04 -5.65
C VAL A 28 4.07 -63.19 -5.66
N LEU A 29 5.21 -63.73 -5.24
CA LEU A 29 6.50 -63.02 -5.22
C LEU A 29 6.93 -62.63 -6.65
N LEU A 30 6.82 -63.56 -7.61
CA LEU A 30 7.11 -63.32 -9.03
C LEU A 30 6.20 -62.25 -9.64
N LEU A 31 4.91 -62.29 -9.33
CA LEU A 31 3.98 -61.27 -9.80
C LEU A 31 4.31 -59.91 -9.20
N PHE A 32 4.60 -59.84 -7.90
CA PHE A 32 4.97 -58.60 -7.24
C PHE A 32 6.23 -57.98 -7.84
N THR A 33 7.29 -58.77 -8.05
CA THR A 33 8.54 -58.29 -8.65
C THR A 33 8.39 -57.90 -10.11
N SER A 34 7.55 -58.59 -10.87
CA SER A 34 7.31 -58.31 -12.29
C SER A 34 6.41 -57.09 -12.52
N ILE A 35 5.44 -56.85 -11.61
CA ILE A 35 4.51 -55.71 -11.69
C ILE A 35 5.11 -54.44 -11.07
N SER A 36 6.11 -54.57 -10.18
CA SER A 36 6.75 -53.42 -9.55
C SER A 36 7.41 -52.54 -10.62
N LYS A 37 6.75 -51.42 -10.94
CA LYS A 37 7.29 -50.43 -11.86
C LYS A 37 8.44 -49.70 -11.17
N GLN A 38 9.61 -49.75 -11.79
CA GLN A 38 10.75 -48.99 -11.32
C GLN A 38 10.61 -47.53 -11.78
N THR A 39 10.57 -46.60 -10.83
CA THR A 39 10.56 -45.17 -11.14
C THR A 39 11.98 -44.74 -11.52
N ASN A 40 12.16 -44.29 -12.76
CA ASN A 40 13.44 -43.73 -13.22
C ASN A 40 13.39 -42.21 -13.16
N SER A 41 14.37 -41.60 -12.51
CA SER A 41 14.52 -40.15 -12.50
C SER A 41 15.34 -39.70 -13.71
N VAL A 42 14.82 -38.72 -14.46
CA VAL A 42 15.52 -38.07 -15.57
C VAL A 42 15.83 -36.64 -15.19
N THR A 43 17.07 -36.20 -15.39
CA THR A 43 17.52 -34.85 -15.07
C THR A 43 17.73 -34.05 -16.35
N TYR A 44 17.13 -32.86 -16.42
CA TYR A 44 17.32 -31.90 -17.50
C TYR A 44 18.16 -30.73 -16.97
N HIS A 45 19.27 -30.41 -17.63
CA HIS A 45 20.09 -29.26 -17.29
C HIS A 45 19.61 -28.03 -18.06
N GLN A 46 19.29 -26.94 -17.36
CA GLN A 46 18.84 -25.66 -17.92
C GLN A 46 17.75 -25.83 -19.01
N PRO A 47 16.60 -26.45 -18.69
CA PRO A 47 15.53 -26.63 -19.66
C PRO A 47 14.99 -25.27 -20.13
N SER A 48 14.53 -25.19 -21.39
CA SER A 48 13.77 -24.03 -21.84
C SER A 48 12.46 -23.91 -21.06
N TYR A 49 11.91 -22.70 -20.97
CA TYR A 49 10.61 -22.46 -20.33
C TYR A 49 9.50 -23.34 -20.92
N THR A 50 9.44 -23.46 -22.25
CA THR A 50 8.49 -24.33 -22.95
C THR A 50 8.65 -25.80 -22.61
N THR A 51 9.88 -26.26 -22.35
CA THR A 51 10.15 -27.63 -21.90
C THR A 51 9.66 -27.83 -20.48
N TYR A 52 9.88 -26.86 -19.60
CA TYR A 52 9.36 -26.88 -18.24
C TYR A 52 7.83 -26.93 -18.22
N GLU A 53 7.13 -26.05 -18.95
CA GLU A 53 5.65 -26.05 -18.98
C GLU A 53 5.09 -27.38 -19.46
N ARG A 54 5.67 -27.96 -20.51
CA ARG A 54 5.28 -29.29 -21.00
C ARG A 54 5.47 -30.36 -19.92
N LEU A 55 6.63 -30.41 -19.27
CA LEU A 55 6.93 -31.38 -18.23
C LEU A 55 6.05 -31.18 -16.98
N GLN A 56 5.74 -29.93 -16.62
CA GLN A 56 4.88 -29.60 -15.49
C GLN A 56 3.43 -30.05 -15.74
N SER A 57 2.98 -29.98 -16.99
CA SER A 57 1.67 -30.52 -17.40
C SER A 57 1.64 -32.05 -17.41
N GLU A 58 2.74 -32.70 -17.76
CA GLU A 58 2.82 -34.16 -17.89
C GLU A 58 3.09 -34.86 -16.54
N TYR A 59 3.84 -34.22 -15.65
CA TYR A 59 4.31 -34.78 -14.38
C TYR A 59 4.16 -33.81 -13.19
N PRO A 60 2.96 -33.28 -12.89
CA PRO A 60 2.78 -32.19 -11.93
C PRO A 60 3.26 -32.51 -10.51
N ASP A 61 3.05 -33.76 -10.06
CA ASP A 61 3.33 -34.17 -8.67
C ASP A 61 4.78 -34.62 -8.43
N THR A 62 5.53 -34.89 -9.50
CA THR A 62 6.88 -35.49 -9.40
C THR A 62 7.99 -34.63 -10.00
N LEU A 63 7.63 -33.60 -10.79
CA LEU A 63 8.60 -32.66 -11.34
C LEU A 63 9.17 -31.77 -10.24
N ASN A 64 10.50 -31.75 -10.14
CA ASN A 64 11.22 -30.82 -9.27
C ASN A 64 12.15 -29.96 -10.11
N CYS A 65 11.84 -28.66 -10.21
CA CYS A 65 12.69 -27.67 -10.87
C CYS A 65 13.31 -26.77 -9.80
N LEU A 66 14.61 -26.92 -9.55
CA LEU A 66 15.35 -26.12 -8.58
C LEU A 66 15.88 -24.84 -9.25
N CYS A 67 15.79 -23.72 -8.55
CA CYS A 67 16.38 -22.46 -9.03
C CYS A 67 17.91 -22.51 -8.92
N SER A 68 18.62 -21.95 -9.90
CA SER A 68 20.07 -21.74 -9.81
C SER A 68 20.44 -20.67 -8.80
N GLU A 69 19.59 -19.65 -8.68
CA GLU A 69 19.70 -18.59 -7.68
C GLU A 69 18.43 -18.61 -6.82
N ILE A 70 18.61 -18.71 -5.50
CA ILE A 70 17.48 -18.81 -4.56
C ILE A 70 16.89 -17.43 -4.27
N THR A 71 17.67 -16.38 -4.46
CA THR A 71 17.30 -15.01 -4.10
C THR A 71 17.51 -14.08 -5.28
N GLN A 72 16.49 -13.29 -5.60
CA GLN A 72 16.55 -12.31 -6.68
C GLN A 72 15.85 -11.02 -6.26
N SER A 73 16.39 -9.87 -6.64
CA SER A 73 15.78 -8.56 -6.32
C SER A 73 14.51 -8.37 -7.15
N TYR A 74 13.45 -7.83 -6.53
CA TYR A 74 12.22 -7.47 -7.26
C TYR A 74 12.48 -6.49 -8.41
N SER A 75 13.48 -5.62 -8.29
CA SER A 75 13.87 -4.69 -9.35
C SER A 75 14.31 -5.35 -10.66
N SER A 76 14.71 -6.63 -10.64
CA SER A 76 15.19 -7.31 -11.84
C SER A 76 14.06 -7.86 -12.71
N PHE A 77 12.83 -7.96 -12.20
CA PHE A 77 11.70 -8.55 -12.92
C PHE A 77 10.36 -7.80 -12.72
N VAL A 78 10.28 -6.82 -11.82
CA VAL A 78 9.11 -5.94 -11.65
C VAL A 78 9.48 -4.49 -11.92
N SER A 79 8.64 -3.81 -12.70
CA SER A 79 8.75 -2.38 -12.96
C SER A 79 7.44 -1.69 -12.61
N LEU A 80 7.50 -0.75 -11.66
CA LEU A 80 6.36 0.05 -11.22
C LEU A 80 6.55 1.49 -11.67
N HIS A 81 5.52 2.09 -12.28
CA HIS A 81 5.56 3.46 -12.78
C HIS A 81 4.47 4.30 -12.11
N PRO A 82 4.81 5.16 -11.14
CA PRO A 82 3.82 5.95 -10.43
C PRO A 82 3.27 7.07 -11.34
N LEU A 83 1.99 7.38 -11.18
CA LEU A 83 1.34 8.53 -11.82
C LEU A 83 0.92 9.50 -10.73
N PHE A 84 1.52 10.69 -10.73
CA PHE A 84 1.18 11.76 -9.81
C PHE A 84 -0.01 12.57 -10.34
N HIS A 85 -0.75 13.20 -9.42
CA HIS A 85 -1.87 14.05 -9.79
C HIS A 85 -1.38 15.22 -10.67
N PRO A 86 -2.06 15.56 -11.78
CA PRO A 86 -1.60 16.58 -12.73
C PRO A 86 -1.32 17.97 -12.11
N ILE A 87 -1.97 18.28 -10.99
CA ILE A 87 -1.75 19.52 -10.24
C ILE A 87 -0.28 19.65 -9.76
N CYS A 88 0.39 18.54 -9.47
CA CYS A 88 1.79 18.50 -9.03
C CYS A 88 2.79 18.79 -10.15
N SER A 89 2.33 18.81 -11.40
CA SER A 89 3.10 19.24 -12.57
C SER A 89 2.56 20.55 -13.17
N SER A 90 1.58 21.18 -12.52
CA SER A 90 0.95 22.40 -13.01
C SER A 90 1.70 23.66 -12.56
N VAL A 91 1.34 24.81 -13.14
CA VAL A 91 1.88 26.11 -12.74
C VAL A 91 1.61 26.43 -11.26
N PHE A 92 0.56 25.87 -10.66
CA PHE A 92 0.12 26.18 -9.31
C PHE A 92 1.10 25.78 -8.20
N VAL A 93 2.07 24.92 -8.50
CA VAL A 93 3.11 24.48 -7.55
C VAL A 93 4.49 25.07 -7.86
N THR A 94 4.55 26.12 -8.70
CA THR A 94 5.80 26.72 -9.16
C THR A 94 6.04 28.10 -8.55
N ASP A 95 7.32 28.47 -8.42
CA ASP A 95 7.74 29.80 -7.96
C ASP A 95 7.19 30.94 -8.83
N PHE A 96 6.98 30.66 -10.12
CA PHE A 96 6.34 31.62 -11.02
C PHE A 96 4.95 32.01 -10.51
N TRP A 97 4.10 31.04 -10.18
CA TRP A 97 2.76 31.30 -9.66
C TRP A 97 2.80 32.02 -8.31
N PHE A 98 3.71 31.62 -7.42
CA PHE A 98 3.89 32.29 -6.13
C PHE A 98 4.25 33.77 -6.30
N THR A 99 5.15 34.07 -7.25
CA THR A 99 5.53 35.44 -7.58
C THR A 99 4.36 36.24 -8.15
N GLN A 100 3.52 35.63 -9.00
CA GLN A 100 2.33 36.30 -9.53
C GLN A 100 1.31 36.64 -8.43
N LEU A 101 1.16 35.80 -7.40
CA LEU A 101 0.29 36.08 -6.25
C LEU A 101 0.81 37.25 -5.40
N GLN A 102 2.12 37.46 -5.37
CA GLN A 102 2.77 38.53 -4.62
C GLN A 102 2.96 39.82 -5.42
N TYR A 103 2.60 39.83 -6.71
CA TYR A 103 2.78 41.00 -7.55
C TYR A 103 1.84 42.13 -7.10
N GLU A 104 2.43 43.16 -6.50
CA GLU A 104 1.78 44.43 -6.23
C GLU A 104 2.08 45.39 -7.39
N ASP A 105 1.05 46.04 -7.95
CA ASP A 105 1.25 47.12 -8.90
C ASP A 105 1.99 48.25 -8.15
N PRO A 106 3.14 48.74 -8.65
CA PRO A 106 3.90 49.81 -8.01
C PRO A 106 3.11 51.11 -7.79
N ASN A 107 1.97 51.29 -8.49
CA ASN A 107 1.06 52.43 -8.30
C ASN A 107 -0.14 52.11 -7.38
N SER A 108 -0.25 50.89 -6.86
CA SER A 108 -1.35 50.47 -5.98
C SER A 108 -0.99 50.58 -4.50
N GLN A 109 -2.00 50.79 -3.65
CA GLN A 109 -1.83 50.66 -2.20
C GLN A 109 -1.59 49.18 -1.85
N ALA A 110 -0.85 48.93 -0.76
CA ALA A 110 -0.60 47.57 -0.25
C ALA A 110 -1.86 46.71 -0.26
N LEU A 111 -1.71 45.41 -0.54
CA LEU A 111 -2.84 44.49 -0.66
C LEU A 111 -3.79 44.63 0.54
N PRO A 112 -5.10 44.85 0.30
CA PRO A 112 -6.09 44.87 1.37
C PRO A 112 -6.01 43.60 2.21
N ILE A 113 -6.20 43.69 3.52
CA ILE A 113 -6.11 42.54 4.45
C ILE A 113 -7.09 41.40 4.07
N ASN A 114 -8.14 41.71 3.31
CA ASN A 114 -9.12 40.75 2.79
C ASN A 114 -8.85 40.28 1.35
N ASP A 115 -7.71 40.62 0.76
CA ASP A 115 -7.31 40.13 -0.55
C ASP A 115 -7.01 38.63 -0.48
N TRP A 116 -7.68 37.85 -1.33
CA TRP A 116 -7.56 36.39 -1.35
C TRP A 116 -6.12 35.93 -1.63
N ARG A 117 -5.30 36.74 -2.32
CA ARG A 117 -3.90 36.43 -2.66
C ARG A 117 -3.02 36.25 -1.42
N ILE A 118 -3.33 36.97 -0.34
CA ILE A 118 -2.62 36.87 0.95
C ILE A 118 -2.74 35.45 1.52
N ALA A 119 -3.93 34.84 1.42
CA ALA A 119 -4.16 33.47 1.85
C ALA A 119 -3.73 32.44 0.80
N ALA A 120 -3.95 32.75 -0.48
CA ALA A 120 -3.68 31.85 -1.60
C ALA A 120 -2.22 31.41 -1.66
N LEU A 121 -1.28 32.34 -1.43
CA LEU A 121 0.14 32.01 -1.44
C LEU A 121 0.45 30.83 -0.50
N GLY A 122 -0.05 30.90 0.74
CA GLY A 122 0.12 29.82 1.72
C GLY A 122 -0.52 28.51 1.28
N TYR A 123 -1.71 28.55 0.70
CA TYR A 123 -2.38 27.34 0.20
C TYR A 123 -1.64 26.69 -0.97
N PHE A 124 -1.17 27.48 -1.94
CA PHE A 124 -0.43 26.95 -3.09
C PHE A 124 0.99 26.47 -2.72
N GLN A 125 1.64 27.13 -1.76
CA GLN A 125 2.89 26.63 -1.17
C GLN A 125 2.67 25.31 -0.41
N ALA A 126 1.58 25.20 0.36
CA ALA A 126 1.22 23.95 1.03
C ALA A 126 0.94 22.84 0.01
N LEU A 127 0.22 23.14 -1.08
CA LEU A 127 0.00 22.21 -2.18
C LEU A 127 1.31 21.73 -2.82
N ALA A 128 2.26 22.64 -3.07
CA ALA A 128 3.57 22.27 -3.60
C ALA A 128 4.34 21.35 -2.64
N ALA A 129 4.32 21.66 -1.34
CA ALA A 129 4.93 20.81 -0.31
C ALA A 129 4.26 19.43 -0.26
N LEU A 130 2.93 19.34 -0.38
CA LEU A 130 2.20 18.07 -0.45
C LEU A 130 2.59 17.25 -1.68
N CYS A 131 2.74 17.89 -2.84
CA CYS A 131 3.21 17.25 -4.07
C CYS A 131 4.63 16.71 -3.93
N GLN A 132 5.54 17.48 -3.32
CA GLN A 132 6.91 17.04 -3.03
C GLN A 132 6.94 15.88 -2.05
N LEU A 133 6.11 15.92 -1.00
CA LEU A 133 5.97 14.85 -0.01
C LEU A 133 5.44 13.57 -0.66
N ALA A 134 4.41 13.68 -1.52
CA ALA A 134 3.88 12.53 -2.25
C ALA A 134 4.95 11.91 -3.16
N ASN A 135 5.67 12.75 -3.92
CA ASN A 135 6.75 12.31 -4.80
C ASN A 135 7.86 11.57 -4.04
N SER A 136 8.33 12.17 -2.95
CA SER A 136 9.39 11.58 -2.12
C SER A 136 8.94 10.28 -1.48
N THR A 137 7.76 10.25 -0.87
CA THR A 137 7.18 9.06 -0.23
C THR A 137 7.07 7.90 -1.22
N VAL A 138 6.56 8.16 -2.42
CA VAL A 138 6.40 7.13 -3.46
C VAL A 138 7.76 6.64 -3.98
N ASN A 139 8.70 7.54 -4.28
CA ASN A 139 10.02 7.14 -4.77
C ASN A 139 10.82 6.34 -3.74
N ASP A 140 10.74 6.72 -2.45
CA ASP A 140 11.36 5.96 -1.37
C ASP A 140 10.69 4.60 -1.18
N ALA A 141 9.37 4.51 -1.37
CA ALA A 141 8.68 3.23 -1.36
C ALA A 141 9.10 2.35 -2.54
N LEU A 142 9.22 2.91 -3.75
CA LEU A 142 9.64 2.19 -4.96
C LEU A 142 11.05 1.64 -4.83
N ARG A 143 11.99 2.44 -4.32
CA ARG A 143 13.35 2.00 -4.03
C ARG A 143 13.36 0.83 -3.04
N ARG A 144 12.65 0.98 -1.92
CA ARG A 144 12.52 -0.08 -0.91
C ARG A 144 11.88 -1.35 -1.48
N PHE A 145 10.87 -1.22 -2.34
CA PHE A 145 10.24 -2.35 -3.02
C PHE A 145 11.24 -3.07 -3.94
N GLY A 146 11.99 -2.32 -4.76
CA GLY A 146 13.01 -2.88 -5.65
C GLY A 146 14.12 -3.60 -4.88
N ASP A 147 14.53 -3.07 -3.73
CA ASP A 147 15.57 -3.66 -2.87
C ASP A 147 15.09 -4.94 -2.15
N ARG A 148 13.78 -5.23 -2.10
CA ARG A 148 13.27 -6.48 -1.53
C ARG A 148 13.78 -7.67 -2.36
N SER A 149 14.13 -8.74 -1.66
CA SER A 149 14.53 -10.00 -2.28
C SER A 149 13.32 -10.94 -2.36
N PHE A 150 13.02 -11.40 -3.56
CA PHE A 150 12.19 -12.57 -3.80
C PHE A 150 13.02 -13.83 -3.53
N VAL A 151 12.46 -14.75 -2.75
CA VAL A 151 13.16 -15.96 -2.29
C VAL A 151 12.39 -17.20 -2.72
N SER A 152 12.97 -18.01 -3.60
CA SER A 152 12.41 -19.31 -3.95
C SER A 152 13.51 -20.31 -4.29
N SER A 153 13.43 -21.49 -3.68
CA SER A 153 14.32 -22.62 -4.00
C SER A 153 13.86 -23.41 -5.23
N ARG A 154 12.63 -23.17 -5.70
CA ARG A 154 11.98 -23.91 -6.77
C ARG A 154 11.33 -22.96 -7.76
N LEU A 155 11.27 -23.36 -9.02
CA LEU A 155 10.53 -22.60 -10.01
C LEU A 155 9.04 -22.60 -9.64
N LEU A 156 8.46 -21.41 -9.47
CA LEU A 156 7.03 -21.26 -9.24
C LEU A 156 6.27 -21.38 -10.56
N THR A 157 5.03 -21.86 -10.48
CA THR A 157 4.11 -21.77 -11.61
C THR A 157 3.71 -20.32 -11.84
N ASN A 158 3.29 -19.97 -13.06
CA ASN A 158 2.85 -18.61 -13.38
C ASN A 158 1.72 -18.14 -12.44
N ALA A 159 0.79 -19.04 -12.08
CA ALA A 159 -0.33 -18.71 -11.20
C ALA A 159 0.14 -18.34 -9.79
N LEU A 160 1.04 -19.13 -9.21
CA LEU A 160 1.61 -18.84 -7.88
C LEU A 160 2.48 -17.59 -7.90
N LEU A 161 3.26 -17.40 -8.97
CA LEU A 161 4.09 -16.20 -9.13
C LEU A 161 3.22 -14.94 -9.22
N GLN A 162 2.12 -15.00 -9.97
CA GLN A 162 1.16 -13.89 -10.08
C GLN A 162 0.49 -13.59 -8.74
N GLU A 163 0.09 -14.62 -7.98
CA GLU A 163 -0.52 -14.44 -6.65
C GLU A 163 0.44 -13.77 -5.66
N GLU A 164 1.70 -14.23 -5.62
CA GLU A 164 2.76 -13.60 -4.81
C GLU A 164 3.01 -12.15 -5.22
N PHE A 165 3.01 -11.86 -6.53
CA PHE A 165 3.20 -10.51 -7.04
C PHE A 165 2.03 -9.60 -6.69
N ASP A 166 0.79 -10.05 -6.92
CA ASP A 166 -0.40 -9.27 -6.62
C ASP A 166 -0.47 -8.97 -5.12
N SER A 167 -0.18 -9.96 -4.27
CA SER A 167 -0.11 -9.79 -2.82
C SER A 167 0.94 -8.76 -2.41
N THR A 168 2.16 -8.90 -2.93
CA THR A 168 3.29 -8.01 -2.60
C THR A 168 3.06 -6.57 -3.10
N VAL A 169 2.50 -6.41 -4.30
CA VAL A 169 2.16 -5.09 -4.86
C VAL A 169 1.02 -4.44 -4.08
N ASN A 170 0.00 -5.19 -3.67
CA ASN A 170 -1.07 -4.66 -2.84
C ASN A 170 -0.57 -4.21 -1.46
N GLU A 171 0.33 -4.97 -0.84
CA GLU A 171 1.00 -4.59 0.40
C GLU A 171 1.81 -3.30 0.22
N PHE A 172 2.56 -3.20 -0.89
CA PHE A 172 3.30 -1.98 -1.25
C PHE A 172 2.38 -0.77 -1.38
N ILE A 173 1.26 -0.88 -2.10
CA ILE A 173 0.28 0.20 -2.28
C ILE A 173 -0.30 0.62 -0.93
N TYR A 174 -0.74 -0.34 -0.12
CA TYR A 174 -1.33 -0.10 1.19
C TYR A 174 -0.36 0.63 2.12
N ASN A 175 0.85 0.10 2.28
CA ASN A 175 1.86 0.70 3.16
C ASN A 175 2.25 2.11 2.70
N THR A 176 2.44 2.32 1.40
CA THR A 176 2.79 3.64 0.84
C THR A 176 1.69 4.66 1.14
N LYS A 177 0.43 4.28 0.98
CA LYS A 177 -0.72 5.13 1.32
C LYS A 177 -0.74 5.45 2.83
N THR A 178 -0.59 4.44 3.68
CA THR A 178 -0.61 4.62 5.13
C THR A 178 0.52 5.53 5.63
N GLU A 179 1.72 5.42 5.06
CA GLU A 179 2.83 6.32 5.41
C GLU A 179 2.53 7.78 5.02
N PHE A 180 1.94 7.99 3.83
CA PHE A 180 1.53 9.32 3.40
C PHE A 180 0.43 9.90 4.31
N GLU A 181 -0.60 9.10 4.64
CA GLU A 181 -1.67 9.49 5.57
C GLU A 181 -1.13 9.81 6.97
N ARG A 182 -0.13 9.06 7.46
CA ARG A 182 0.52 9.35 8.74
C ARG A 182 1.21 10.72 8.72
N ALA A 183 1.92 11.05 7.64
CA ALA A 183 2.55 12.36 7.48
C ALA A 183 1.49 13.48 7.47
N LEU A 184 0.37 13.30 6.76
CA LEU A 184 -0.75 14.24 6.77
C LEU A 184 -1.38 14.40 8.16
N ASN A 185 -1.55 13.31 8.91
CA ASN A 185 -2.10 13.35 10.25
C ASN A 185 -1.19 14.13 11.21
N ILE A 186 0.13 14.00 11.08
CA ILE A 186 1.08 14.82 11.85
C ILE A 186 0.91 16.31 11.50
N ILE A 187 0.81 16.64 10.21
CA ILE A 187 0.53 18.02 9.78
C ILE A 187 -0.78 18.51 10.39
N ASN A 188 -1.85 17.72 10.36
CA ASN A 188 -3.14 18.10 10.94
C ASN A 188 -3.08 18.26 12.46
N LEU A 189 -2.26 17.48 13.18
CA LEU A 189 -2.06 17.63 14.62
C LEU A 189 -1.32 18.93 14.95
N LEU A 190 -0.29 19.29 14.17
CA LEU A 190 0.39 20.58 14.27
C LEU A 190 -0.53 21.75 13.87
N ASN A 191 -1.54 21.45 13.04
CA ASN A 191 -2.77 22.17 12.69
C ASN A 191 -3.65 22.75 13.83
N GLN A 192 -3.65 22.14 15.02
CA GLN A 192 -4.75 22.33 15.99
C GLN A 192 -4.55 23.52 16.95
N VAL A 193 -5.70 24.07 17.39
CA VAL A 193 -6.10 25.21 18.28
C VAL A 193 -5.06 26.03 19.05
N ASP A 194 -3.88 25.52 19.37
CA ASP A 194 -2.81 26.27 20.05
C ASP A 194 -1.85 26.97 19.05
N GLN A 195 -2.33 27.22 17.83
CA GLN A 195 -1.50 27.82 16.79
C GLN A 195 -1.24 29.31 17.04
N TYR A 196 0.00 29.73 16.79
CA TYR A 196 0.33 31.15 16.64
C TYR A 196 -0.55 31.78 15.56
N PHE A 197 -0.89 33.05 15.75
CA PHE A 197 -1.51 33.84 14.68
C PHE A 197 -0.60 33.79 13.46
N SER A 198 -1.15 33.30 12.35
CA SER A 198 -0.46 33.29 11.07
C SER A 198 -0.13 34.75 10.71
N GLY A 199 1.07 34.99 10.18
CA GLY A 199 1.45 36.33 9.70
C GLY A 199 0.50 36.84 8.60
N SER A 200 -0.12 35.91 7.86
CA SER A 200 -1.13 36.18 6.84
C SER A 200 -2.55 36.32 7.38
N ILE A 201 -2.75 36.27 8.71
CA ILE A 201 -4.05 36.47 9.38
C ILE A 201 -5.11 35.42 8.97
N THR A 202 -4.73 34.33 8.29
CA THR A 202 -5.67 33.34 7.74
C THR A 202 -6.42 32.55 8.82
N ASN A 203 -5.81 32.35 9.99
CA ASN A 203 -6.42 31.69 11.15
C ASN A 203 -7.13 32.67 12.11
N GLY A 204 -6.72 33.94 12.16
CA GLY A 204 -7.33 34.96 13.00
C GLY A 204 -6.46 36.21 13.15
N TYR A 205 -6.99 37.22 13.83
CA TYR A 205 -6.28 38.44 14.18
C TYR A 205 -6.63 38.94 15.58
N LEU A 206 -5.70 39.71 16.12
CA LEU A 206 -5.90 40.49 17.35
C LEU A 206 -6.47 41.85 16.98
N ARG A 207 -7.60 42.22 17.59
CA ARG A 207 -8.15 43.57 17.53
C ARG A 207 -8.10 44.19 18.90
N ILE A 208 -7.31 45.25 19.03
CA ILE A 208 -7.23 46.05 20.26
C ILE A 208 -8.35 47.11 20.18
N SER A 209 -9.28 47.10 21.12
CA SER A 209 -10.26 48.18 21.31
C SER A 209 -9.60 49.38 22.00
N ASN A 210 -10.18 50.57 21.86
CA ASN A 210 -9.83 51.72 22.70
C ASN A 210 -10.03 51.42 24.19
N LEU A 211 -9.34 52.18 25.06
CA LEU A 211 -9.51 52.11 26.51
C LEU A 211 -10.99 52.15 26.86
N THR A 212 -11.44 51.15 27.64
CA THR A 212 -12.75 51.23 28.29
C THR A 212 -12.71 52.38 29.30
N ASN A 213 -13.89 52.90 29.66
CA ASN A 213 -14.01 54.00 30.62
C ASN A 213 -13.37 53.68 32.00
N ASP A 214 -13.10 52.40 32.28
CA ASP A 214 -12.49 51.90 33.51
C ASP A 214 -10.96 51.78 33.42
N GLY A 215 -10.34 52.25 32.33
CA GLY A 215 -8.89 52.24 32.16
C GLY A 215 -8.31 50.90 31.66
N HIS A 216 -9.15 49.95 31.26
CA HIS A 216 -8.71 48.66 30.72
C HIS A 216 -8.63 48.68 29.19
N ILE A 217 -7.65 47.96 28.64
CA ILE A 217 -7.55 47.71 27.20
C ILE A 217 -8.27 46.39 26.92
N GLU A 218 -9.29 46.43 26.06
CA GLU A 218 -9.97 45.22 25.62
C GLU A 218 -9.26 44.66 24.38
N ILE A 219 -8.75 43.43 24.49
CA ILE A 219 -8.13 42.69 23.38
C ILE A 219 -9.12 41.64 22.91
N LYS A 220 -9.64 41.81 21.69
CA LYS A 220 -10.53 40.82 21.06
C LYS A 220 -9.72 39.92 20.13
N PHE A 221 -9.73 38.63 20.44
CA PHE A 221 -9.25 37.59 19.56
C PHE A 221 -10.37 37.28 18.57
N LYS A 222 -10.14 37.54 17.28
CA LYS A 222 -11.08 37.17 16.22
C LYS A 222 -10.46 36.07 15.38
N PHE A 223 -11.02 34.88 15.48
CA PHE A 223 -10.66 33.78 14.59
C PHE A 223 -11.40 33.94 13.27
N ASN A 224 -10.69 33.71 12.17
CA ASN A 224 -11.31 33.67 10.86
C ASN A 224 -11.99 32.30 10.70
N GLY A 225 -13.29 32.32 10.51
CA GLY A 225 -14.13 31.14 10.38
C GLY A 225 -15.49 31.55 9.81
N PRO A 226 -16.31 30.58 9.36
CA PRO A 226 -17.65 30.89 8.90
C PRO A 226 -18.42 31.60 10.02
N SER A 227 -18.90 32.82 9.75
CA SER A 227 -19.84 33.48 10.65
C SER A 227 -21.09 32.59 10.74
N PRO A 228 -21.63 32.31 11.94
CA PRO A 228 -22.87 31.56 12.03
C PRO A 228 -23.93 32.27 11.17
N PRO A 229 -24.80 31.55 10.44
CA PRO A 229 -26.02 32.15 9.95
C PRO A 229 -26.70 32.82 11.14
N SER A 230 -27.30 33.99 10.92
CA SER A 230 -27.74 34.99 11.90
C SER A 230 -28.76 34.56 12.97
N GLN A 231 -28.84 33.27 13.30
CA GLN A 231 -29.72 32.64 14.28
C GLN A 231 -29.02 31.58 15.17
N LEU A 232 -27.71 31.36 15.06
CA LEU A 232 -26.97 30.54 16.04
C LEU A 232 -26.04 31.43 16.87
N ASP A 233 -26.32 31.49 18.17
CA ASP A 233 -25.61 32.30 19.18
C ASP A 233 -24.16 31.84 19.45
N GLU A 234 -23.70 30.76 18.82
CA GLU A 234 -22.31 30.30 18.94
C GLU A 234 -21.58 30.32 17.60
N PRO A 235 -20.39 30.95 17.53
CA PRO A 235 -19.59 30.92 16.32
C PRO A 235 -19.15 29.47 16.04
N CYS A 236 -19.41 28.98 14.83
CA CYS A 236 -18.85 27.72 14.33
C CYS A 236 -17.34 27.87 14.13
N LEU A 237 -16.59 27.89 15.23
CA LEU A 237 -15.14 27.90 15.24
C LEU A 237 -14.68 26.46 15.07
N CYS A 238 -14.22 26.13 13.86
CA CYS A 238 -13.61 24.83 13.56
C CYS A 238 -12.45 24.48 14.51
N ALA A 239 -11.84 25.48 15.15
CA ALA A 239 -10.88 25.27 16.22
C ALA A 239 -11.41 24.27 17.27
N PHE A 240 -12.65 24.39 17.73
CA PHE A 240 -13.16 23.55 18.82
C PHE A 240 -13.81 22.24 18.37
N ARG A 241 -13.72 21.88 17.07
CA ARG A 241 -14.42 20.73 16.49
C ARG A 241 -13.52 19.92 15.55
N PRO A 242 -13.14 18.69 15.93
CA PRO A 242 -12.26 17.84 15.11
C PRO A 242 -12.94 17.34 13.81
N ASP A 243 -14.25 17.45 13.71
CA ASP A 243 -15.09 17.08 12.56
C ASP A 243 -15.39 18.26 11.61
N CYS A 244 -14.80 19.43 11.85
CA CYS A 244 -15.09 20.62 11.06
C CYS A 244 -14.42 20.56 9.67
N GLN A 245 -15.22 20.28 8.63
CA GLN A 245 -14.77 20.17 7.24
C GLN A 245 -14.93 21.46 6.41
N TRP A 246 -15.38 22.56 7.01
CA TRP A 246 -15.74 23.76 6.25
C TRP A 246 -14.50 24.60 5.92
N PRO A 247 -14.18 24.81 4.62
CA PRO A 247 -13.08 25.69 4.24
C PRO A 247 -13.41 27.15 4.60
N MET A 248 -12.34 27.95 4.73
CA MET A 248 -12.42 29.41 4.88
C MET A 248 -13.34 30.01 3.81
N VAL A 249 -14.39 30.69 4.23
CA VAL A 249 -15.33 31.37 3.32
C VAL A 249 -14.86 32.81 3.15
N THR A 250 -14.61 33.23 1.91
CA THR A 250 -14.33 34.63 1.59
C THR A 250 -15.65 35.38 1.38
N TYR A 251 -15.79 36.57 1.95
CA TYR A 251 -16.93 37.45 1.68
C TYR A 251 -16.49 38.63 0.82
N GLN A 252 -17.15 38.87 -0.31
CA GLN A 252 -16.98 40.07 -1.12
C GLN A 252 -18.30 40.85 -1.14
N ASN A 253 -18.29 42.11 -0.71
CA ASN A 253 -19.47 42.97 -0.62
C ASN A 253 -20.68 42.30 0.08
N GLY A 254 -20.45 41.61 1.20
CA GLY A 254 -21.49 40.92 1.96
C GLY A 254 -22.03 39.63 1.30
N THR A 255 -21.52 39.26 0.13
CA THR A 255 -21.90 38.03 -0.56
C THR A 255 -20.91 36.92 -0.20
N LYS A 256 -21.44 35.76 0.20
CA LYS A 256 -20.67 34.56 0.49
C LYS A 256 -20.03 34.06 -0.80
N ILE A 257 -18.71 34.15 -0.92
CA ILE A 257 -17.95 33.46 -1.96
C ILE A 257 -17.39 32.20 -1.34
N ILE A 258 -17.98 31.07 -1.71
CA ILE A 258 -17.33 29.78 -1.51
C ILE A 258 -16.26 29.73 -2.61
N PRO A 259 -14.96 29.67 -2.29
CA PRO A 259 -13.96 29.37 -3.30
C PRO A 259 -14.31 27.97 -3.83
N GLY A 260 -14.88 27.93 -5.03
CA GLY A 260 -15.12 26.67 -5.73
C GLY A 260 -13.77 26.11 -6.14
N PHE A 261 -13.41 24.98 -5.56
CA PHE A 261 -12.50 24.02 -6.16
C PHE A 261 -13.32 22.81 -6.59
#